data_AF-A0A377AA33-F1
#
_entry.id   AF-A0A377AA33-F1
#
_cell.length_a   1.000
_cell.length_b   1.000
_cell.length_c   1.000
_cell.angle_alpha   90.00
_cell.angle_beta   90.00
_cell.angle_gamma   90.00
#
_symmetry.space_group_name_H-M   'P 1'
#
loop_
_entity.id
_entity.type
_entity.pdbx_description
1 polymer ?
#
loop_
_entity_poly.entity_id
_entity_poly.type
_entity_poly.pdbx_seq_one_letter_code
_entity_poly.pdbx_strand_id
1 'polypeptide(L)'
;MAESDAIGRGVYCQPEFLHFSQTQLFLSHKINVICEKPLASNLAEVDAAIACARENQVVLFEAFKTACLPNFHLLRQALPKVGKLRKVFFNYCQYSSRYQRYLDGENPNTFNPAFSNGSIMDIGFYCLASAVALFGEPKSVQATASLLASGVDAQGVVVMDYGDFSVTLQHSKSQ
;
A
#
# COMPACT_ATOMS: atom_id res chain seq x y z
N MET A 1 0.54 16.83 -22.02
CA MET A 1 -0.64 16.32 -21.26
C MET A 1 -1.13 17.29 -20.18
N ALA A 2 -0.37 18.32 -19.77
CA ALA A 2 -0.77 19.28 -18.74
C ALA A 2 -1.50 20.54 -19.27
N GLU A 3 -1.73 20.67 -20.57
CA GLU A 3 -2.36 21.85 -21.19
C GLU A 3 -3.70 21.51 -21.85
N SER A 4 -4.74 21.29 -21.05
CA SER A 4 -6.11 21.19 -21.57
C SER A 4 -7.12 21.53 -20.47
N ASP A 5 -7.78 22.68 -20.65
CA ASP A 5 -8.81 23.27 -19.78
C ASP A 5 -10.08 22.42 -19.71
N ALA A 6 -10.12 21.44 -18.81
CA ALA A 6 -11.36 20.77 -18.44
C ALA A 6 -11.41 20.52 -16.94
N ILE A 7 -12.29 21.27 -16.28
CA ILE A 7 -12.69 21.11 -14.88
C ILE A 7 -13.14 19.65 -14.67
N GLY A 8 -12.40 18.89 -13.84
CA GLY A 8 -12.75 17.52 -13.43
C GLY A 8 -11.75 16.40 -13.76
N ARG A 9 -10.59 16.68 -14.38
CA ARG A 9 -9.62 15.63 -14.75
C ARG A 9 -8.87 15.10 -13.52
N GLY A 10 -9.16 13.85 -13.16
CA GLY A 10 -8.29 13.02 -12.33
C GLY A 10 -7.24 12.32 -13.21
N VAL A 11 -6.00 12.22 -12.76
CA VAL A 11 -4.95 11.45 -13.45
C VAL A 11 -4.59 10.20 -12.64
N TYR A 12 -4.21 9.15 -13.35
CA TYR A 12 -3.82 7.86 -12.79
C TYR A 12 -2.30 7.67 -12.92
N CYS A 13 -1.61 7.55 -11.79
CA CYS A 13 -0.14 7.48 -11.76
C CYS A 13 0.36 6.04 -11.86
N GLN A 14 1.31 5.80 -12.77
CA GLN A 14 2.00 4.53 -13.03
C GLN A 14 3.33 4.82 -13.73
N PRO A 15 4.37 3.99 -13.58
CA PRO A 15 4.57 2.86 -12.65
C PRO A 15 4.96 3.28 -11.21
N GLU A 16 4.96 2.33 -10.28
CA GLU A 16 5.16 2.47 -8.81
C GLU A 16 6.28 3.45 -8.40
N PHE A 17 7.45 3.35 -9.01
CA PHE A 17 8.61 4.20 -8.67
C PHE A 17 8.48 5.66 -9.12
N LEU A 18 7.54 5.97 -10.00
CA LEU A 18 7.24 7.33 -10.46
C LEU A 18 6.01 7.91 -9.77
N HIS A 19 5.37 7.18 -8.84
CA HIS A 19 4.15 7.63 -8.19
C HIS A 19 4.32 9.01 -7.54
N PHE A 20 5.36 9.21 -6.73
CA PHE A 20 5.58 10.48 -6.06
C PHE A 20 5.86 11.63 -7.04
N SER A 21 6.78 11.45 -7.98
CA SER A 21 7.16 12.52 -8.91
C SER A 21 6.02 12.91 -9.87
N GLN A 22 5.25 11.94 -10.35
CA GLN A 22 4.04 12.20 -11.14
C GLN A 22 2.95 12.87 -10.31
N THR A 23 2.69 12.35 -9.10
CA THR A 23 1.69 12.91 -8.18
C THR A 23 2.03 14.37 -7.89
N GLN A 24 3.25 14.68 -7.50
CA GLN A 24 3.67 16.03 -7.16
C GLN A 24 3.55 16.98 -8.35
N LEU A 25 3.94 16.52 -9.55
CA LEU A 25 3.76 17.30 -10.78
C LEU A 25 2.29 17.66 -10.98
N PHE A 26 1.39 16.69 -11.00
CA PHE A 26 -0.02 16.97 -11.29
C PHE A 26 -0.71 17.79 -10.19
N LEU A 27 -0.40 17.54 -8.92
CA LEU A 27 -0.92 18.35 -7.81
C LEU A 27 -0.46 19.81 -7.92
N SER A 28 0.80 20.07 -8.27
CA SER A 28 1.32 21.44 -8.47
C SER A 28 0.66 22.18 -9.64
N HIS A 29 0.13 21.42 -10.60
CA HIS A 29 -0.67 21.95 -11.72
C HIS A 29 -2.18 22.02 -11.39
N LYS A 30 -2.56 21.85 -10.12
CA LYS A 30 -3.96 21.89 -9.64
C LYS A 30 -4.86 20.85 -10.33
N ILE A 31 -4.30 19.67 -10.58
CA ILE A 31 -5.02 18.51 -11.13
C ILE A 31 -5.27 17.51 -9.99
N ASN A 32 -6.47 16.94 -9.93
CA ASN A 32 -6.80 15.89 -8.97
C ASN A 32 -6.01 14.61 -9.31
N VAL A 33 -5.52 13.88 -8.30
CA VAL A 33 -4.70 12.69 -8.51
C VAL A 33 -5.34 11.47 -7.84
N ILE A 34 -5.49 10.40 -8.62
CA ILE A 34 -5.72 9.04 -8.12
C ILE A 34 -4.43 8.26 -8.35
N CYS A 35 -3.65 8.05 -7.30
CA CYS A 35 -2.39 7.32 -7.38
C CYS A 35 -2.61 5.86 -7.02
N GLU A 36 -2.02 4.92 -7.77
CA GLU A 36 -2.03 3.53 -7.33
C GLU A 36 -1.26 3.32 -6.03
N LYS A 37 -1.59 2.22 -5.35
CA LYS A 37 -0.83 1.80 -4.19
C LYS A 37 0.54 1.26 -4.61
N PRO A 38 1.59 1.42 -3.78
CA PRO A 38 1.65 2.36 -2.66
C PRO A 38 1.80 3.80 -3.17
N LEU A 39 1.19 4.78 -2.49
CA LEU A 39 1.18 6.18 -2.89
C LEU A 39 2.58 6.76 -3.12
N ALA A 40 3.54 6.36 -2.28
CA ALA A 40 4.94 6.77 -2.37
C ALA A 40 5.85 5.75 -1.67
N SER A 41 7.17 5.97 -1.75
CA SER A 41 8.17 5.04 -1.19
C SER A 41 8.35 5.17 0.32
N ASN A 42 8.03 6.35 0.86
CA ASN A 42 8.25 6.68 2.26
C ASN A 42 7.27 7.75 2.75
N LEU A 43 7.21 7.91 4.07
CA LEU A 43 6.30 8.85 4.72
C LEU A 43 6.55 10.32 4.31
N ALA A 44 7.81 10.74 4.15
CA ALA A 44 8.14 12.11 3.79
C ALA A 44 7.59 12.50 2.41
N GLU A 45 7.64 11.58 1.44
CA GLU A 45 7.02 11.76 0.12
C GLU A 45 5.49 11.84 0.22
N VAL A 46 4.86 11.00 1.05
CA VAL A 46 3.41 11.06 1.29
C VAL A 46 3.00 12.40 1.89
N ASP A 47 3.72 12.85 2.93
CA ASP A 47 3.46 14.13 3.60
C ASP A 47 3.61 15.31 2.63
N ALA A 48 4.65 15.29 1.79
CA ALA A 48 4.86 16.31 0.77
C ALA A 48 3.73 16.35 -0.28
N ALA A 49 3.23 15.19 -0.71
CA ALA A 49 2.11 15.10 -1.64
C ALA A 49 0.80 15.59 -0.99
N ILE A 50 0.53 15.23 0.26
CA ILE A 50 -0.64 15.70 1.02
C ILE A 50 -0.59 17.22 1.20
N ALA A 51 0.58 17.78 1.56
CA ALA A 51 0.77 19.21 1.68
C ALA A 51 0.48 19.93 0.35
N CYS A 52 1.06 19.44 -0.75
CA CYS A 52 0.85 20.01 -2.09
C CYS A 52 -0.64 19.97 -2.50
N ALA A 53 -1.33 18.86 -2.23
CA ALA A 53 -2.76 18.71 -2.53
C ALA A 53 -3.62 19.71 -1.75
N ARG A 54 -3.33 19.90 -0.46
CA ARG A 54 -4.01 20.88 0.41
C ARG A 54 -3.77 22.31 -0.04
N GLU A 55 -2.52 22.67 -0.32
CA GLU A 55 -2.14 24.01 -0.80
C GLU A 55 -2.83 24.36 -2.12
N ASN A 56 -2.93 23.39 -3.04
CA ASN A 56 -3.56 23.58 -4.35
C ASN A 56 -5.07 23.31 -4.37
N GLN A 57 -5.66 22.97 -3.23
CA GLN A 57 -7.09 22.66 -3.07
C GLN A 57 -7.59 21.57 -4.04
N VAL A 58 -6.77 20.55 -4.25
CA VAL A 58 -7.09 19.40 -5.11
C VAL A 58 -7.21 18.12 -4.30
N VAL A 59 -7.87 17.13 -4.90
CA VAL A 59 -8.03 15.80 -4.31
C VAL A 59 -6.79 14.96 -4.61
N LEU A 60 -6.23 14.36 -3.56
CA LEU A 60 -5.28 13.27 -3.64
C LEU A 60 -5.93 12.01 -3.06
N PHE A 61 -5.93 10.92 -3.83
CA PHE A 61 -6.52 9.65 -3.44
C PHE A 61 -5.57 8.50 -3.76
N GLU A 62 -5.24 7.67 -2.77
CA GLU A 62 -4.53 6.41 -2.99
C GLU A 62 -5.54 5.31 -3.34
N ALA A 63 -5.30 4.60 -4.45
CA ALA A 63 -6.23 3.64 -5.05
C ALA A 63 -6.28 2.29 -4.30
N PHE A 64 -6.57 2.32 -3.00
CA PHE A 64 -6.88 1.11 -2.23
C PHE A 64 -8.31 0.65 -2.47
N LYS A 65 -8.55 0.00 -3.62
CA LYS A 65 -9.89 -0.45 -4.04
C LYS A 65 -10.60 -1.38 -3.05
N THR A 66 -9.84 -2.16 -2.26
CA THR A 66 -10.40 -3.19 -1.38
C THR A 66 -11.37 -2.61 -0.36
N ALA A 67 -11.08 -1.42 0.20
CA ALA A 67 -11.97 -0.75 1.15
C ALA A 67 -13.32 -0.34 0.53
N CYS A 68 -13.40 -0.22 -0.80
CA CYS A 68 -14.59 0.17 -1.54
C CYS A 68 -15.40 -1.03 -2.05
N LEU A 69 -14.94 -2.27 -1.85
CA LEU A 69 -15.65 -3.45 -2.33
C LEU A 69 -16.89 -3.76 -1.48
N PRO A 70 -18.01 -4.23 -2.07
CA PRO A 70 -19.22 -4.56 -1.32
C PRO A 70 -19.01 -5.59 -0.21
N ASN A 71 -18.16 -6.59 -0.44
CA ASN A 71 -17.83 -7.61 0.56
C ASN A 71 -17.05 -7.04 1.76
N PHE A 72 -16.18 -6.04 1.53
CA PHE A 72 -15.47 -5.36 2.61
C PHE A 72 -16.44 -4.54 3.47
N HIS A 73 -17.42 -3.89 2.84
CA HIS A 73 -18.48 -3.21 3.57
C HIS A 73 -19.30 -4.18 4.43
N LEU A 74 -19.70 -5.33 3.88
CA LEU A 74 -20.40 -6.39 4.62
C LEU A 74 -19.56 -6.93 5.79
N LEU A 75 -18.25 -7.14 5.57
CA LEU A 75 -17.32 -7.54 6.63
C LEU A 75 -17.33 -6.53 7.78
N ARG A 76 -17.19 -5.24 7.46
CA ARG A 76 -17.19 -4.16 8.47
C ARG A 76 -18.50 -4.11 9.25
N GLN A 77 -19.64 -4.31 8.59
CA GLN A 77 -20.95 -4.39 9.24
C GLN A 77 -21.13 -5.65 10.10
N ALA A 78 -20.46 -6.74 9.75
CA ALA A 78 -20.54 -8.02 10.47
C ALA A 78 -19.60 -8.08 11.68
N LEU A 79 -18.53 -7.26 11.72
CA LEU A 79 -17.55 -7.26 12.82
C LEU A 79 -18.15 -7.16 14.23
N PRO A 80 -19.17 -6.32 14.51
CA PRO A 80 -19.78 -6.30 15.84
C PRO A 80 -20.43 -7.64 16.26
N LYS A 81 -20.80 -8.50 15.30
CA LYS A 81 -21.49 -9.77 15.55
C LYS A 81 -20.55 -10.88 16.03
N VAL A 82 -19.24 -10.75 15.82
CA VAL A 82 -18.26 -11.77 16.25
C VAL A 82 -17.88 -11.66 17.73
N GLY A 83 -18.43 -10.67 18.45
CA GLY A 83 -18.16 -10.47 19.87
C GLY A 83 -16.79 -9.83 20.12
N LYS A 84 -16.22 -10.07 21.29
CA LYS A 84 -14.93 -9.46 21.67
C LYS A 84 -13.78 -10.09 20.87
N LEU A 85 -13.23 -9.32 19.93
CA LEU A 85 -12.01 -9.68 19.21
C LEU A 85 -10.86 -9.91 20.19
N ARG A 86 -10.06 -10.95 19.90
CA ARG A 86 -8.83 -11.28 20.65
C ARG A 86 -7.62 -11.32 19.74
N LYS A 87 -7.81 -11.85 18.53
CA LYS A 87 -6.78 -11.97 17.52
C LYS A 87 -7.43 -11.90 16.15
N VAL A 88 -6.76 -11.18 15.24
CA VAL A 88 -7.10 -11.15 13.82
C VAL A 88 -5.88 -11.63 13.06
N PHE A 89 -6.13 -12.42 12.02
CA PHE A 89 -5.08 -12.92 11.15
C PHE A 89 -5.40 -12.56 9.70
N PHE A 90 -4.48 -11.89 9.03
CA PHE A 90 -4.53 -11.62 7.60
C PHE A 90 -3.34 -12.27 6.92
N ASN A 91 -3.52 -12.79 5.72
CA ASN A 91 -2.40 -13.26 4.93
C ASN A 91 -2.61 -12.91 3.46
N TYR A 92 -1.51 -12.54 2.81
CA TYR A 92 -1.43 -12.51 1.37
C TYR A 92 -0.07 -13.06 0.95
N CYS A 93 -0.07 -14.37 0.69
CA CYS A 93 1.10 -15.11 0.25
C CYS A 93 0.81 -15.68 -1.13
N GLN A 94 1.64 -15.32 -2.10
CA GLN A 94 1.50 -15.78 -3.47
C GLN A 94 2.89 -15.83 -4.13
N TYR A 95 3.28 -17.03 -4.58
CA TYR A 95 4.49 -17.21 -5.37
C TYR A 95 4.48 -16.30 -6.60
N SER A 96 5.43 -15.36 -6.65
CA SER A 96 5.51 -14.39 -7.73
C SER A 96 5.99 -15.07 -9.01
N SER A 97 5.32 -14.80 -10.14
CA SER A 97 5.76 -15.26 -11.46
C SER A 97 7.14 -14.73 -11.86
N ARG A 98 7.63 -13.69 -11.17
CA ARG A 98 8.96 -13.10 -11.36
C ARG A 98 10.01 -13.68 -10.42
N TYR A 99 9.62 -14.51 -9.46
CA TYR A 99 10.56 -15.05 -8.47
C TYR A 99 11.54 -16.03 -9.10
N GLN A 100 11.09 -16.89 -10.03
CA GLN A 100 12.00 -17.78 -10.75
C GLN A 100 13.08 -17.00 -11.51
N ARG A 101 12.70 -15.94 -12.23
CA ARG A 101 13.65 -15.07 -12.94
C ARG A 101 14.68 -14.44 -11.99
N TYR A 102 14.26 -14.06 -10.79
CA TYR A 102 15.18 -13.58 -9.75
C TYR A 102 16.18 -14.66 -9.33
N LEU A 103 15.71 -15.89 -9.11
CA LEU A 103 16.58 -17.03 -8.78
C LEU A 103 17.54 -17.39 -9.91
N ASP A 104 17.13 -17.17 -11.16
CA ASP A 104 17.95 -17.36 -12.36
C ASP A 104 19.00 -16.24 -12.55
N GLY A 105 19.08 -15.28 -11.62
CA GLY A 105 20.06 -14.19 -11.60
C GLY A 105 19.61 -12.90 -12.28
N GLU A 106 18.36 -12.82 -12.74
CA GLU A 106 17.80 -11.56 -13.25
C GLU A 106 17.45 -10.59 -12.09
N ASN A 107 17.24 -9.31 -12.44
CA ASN A 107 16.86 -8.27 -11.48
C ASN A 107 15.47 -7.66 -11.82
N PRO A 108 14.37 -8.42 -11.68
CA PRO A 108 13.03 -7.92 -11.96
C PRO A 108 12.64 -6.79 -11.00
N ASN A 109 11.89 -5.79 -11.50
CA ASN A 109 11.51 -4.61 -10.72
C ASN A 109 10.87 -4.93 -9.36
N THR A 110 10.07 -6.00 -9.30
CA THR A 110 9.41 -6.48 -8.08
C THR A 110 10.37 -6.86 -6.95
N PHE A 111 11.62 -7.21 -7.29
CA PHE A 111 12.65 -7.59 -6.32
C PHE A 111 13.87 -6.66 -6.32
N ASN A 112 13.72 -5.45 -6.88
CA ASN A 112 14.79 -4.48 -6.98
C ASN A 112 14.50 -3.29 -6.03
N PRO A 113 15.38 -3.00 -5.06
CA PRO A 113 15.15 -1.94 -4.07
C PRO A 113 15.08 -0.54 -4.69
N ALA A 114 15.66 -0.32 -5.89
CA ALA A 114 15.60 0.96 -6.58
C ALA A 114 14.18 1.36 -7.01
N PHE A 115 13.24 0.42 -7.00
CA PHE A 115 11.83 0.66 -7.30
C PHE A 115 10.92 0.60 -6.07
N SER A 116 11.51 0.64 -4.86
CA SER A 116 10.77 0.64 -3.58
C SER A 116 9.76 -0.49 -3.43
N ASN A 117 10.08 -1.65 -4.01
CA ASN A 117 9.21 -2.82 -4.04
C ASN A 117 9.67 -3.86 -3.02
N GLY A 118 8.85 -4.89 -2.84
CA GLY A 118 9.00 -5.92 -1.83
C GLY A 118 7.69 -6.66 -1.66
N SER A 119 7.67 -7.70 -0.83
CA SER A 119 6.42 -8.39 -0.52
C SER A 119 5.47 -7.52 0.33
N ILE A 120 6.01 -6.72 1.27
CA ILE A 120 5.23 -5.80 2.10
C ILE A 120 4.62 -4.66 1.28
N MET A 121 5.39 -4.03 0.37
CA MET A 121 4.94 -2.87 -0.40
C MET A 121 3.89 -3.22 -1.47
N ASP A 122 3.96 -4.42 -2.03
CA ASP A 122 3.05 -4.81 -3.12
C ASP A 122 1.78 -5.52 -2.62
N ILE A 123 1.95 -6.66 -1.93
CA ILE A 123 0.83 -7.52 -1.53
C ILE A 123 0.52 -7.39 -0.04
N GLY A 124 1.53 -7.21 0.82
CA GLY A 124 1.35 -6.97 2.25
C GLY A 124 0.60 -5.67 2.54
N PHE A 125 0.70 -4.67 1.65
CA PHE A 125 -0.08 -3.44 1.67
C PHE A 125 -1.57 -3.71 1.84
N TYR A 126 -2.12 -4.70 1.12
CA TYR A 126 -3.56 -4.99 1.21
C TYR A 126 -3.97 -5.48 2.60
N CYS A 127 -3.12 -6.28 3.27
CA CYS A 127 -3.37 -6.73 4.63
C CYS A 127 -3.28 -5.57 5.62
N LEU A 128 -2.25 -4.72 5.48
CA LEU A 128 -2.01 -3.58 6.35
C LEU A 128 -3.12 -2.55 6.21
N ALA A 129 -3.43 -2.14 4.98
CA ALA A 129 -4.50 -1.19 4.67
C ALA A 129 -5.88 -1.73 5.10
N SER A 130 -6.13 -3.05 4.98
CA SER A 130 -7.37 -3.65 5.50
C SER A 130 -7.46 -3.57 7.02
N ALA A 131 -6.36 -3.82 7.74
CA ALA A 131 -6.35 -3.71 9.19
C ALA A 131 -6.62 -2.27 9.64
N VAL A 132 -5.94 -1.30 9.04
CA VAL A 132 -6.15 0.12 9.34
C VAL A 132 -7.58 0.56 8.98
N ALA A 133 -8.12 0.13 7.84
CA ALA A 133 -9.48 0.48 7.44
C ALA A 133 -10.57 -0.14 8.33
N LEU A 134 -10.33 -1.32 8.92
CA LEU A 134 -11.28 -2.00 9.81
C LEU A 134 -11.17 -1.53 11.27
N PHE A 135 -9.95 -1.28 11.75
CA PHE A 135 -9.66 -1.13 13.18
C PHE A 135 -9.03 0.22 13.56
N GLY A 136 -8.65 1.04 12.58
CA GLY A 136 -7.95 2.32 12.79
C GLY A 136 -6.45 2.15 12.97
N GLU A 137 -5.80 3.20 13.49
CA GLU A 137 -4.36 3.23 13.77
C GLU A 137 -4.00 2.31 14.95
N PRO A 138 -3.02 1.41 14.81
CA PRO A 138 -2.55 0.57 15.91
C PRO A 138 -1.72 1.38 16.92
N LYS A 139 -1.67 0.91 18.16
CA LYS A 139 -0.82 1.50 19.23
C LYS A 139 0.66 1.23 19.02
N SER A 140 1.00 0.07 18.47
CA SER A 140 2.38 -0.28 18.12
C SER A 140 2.42 -1.30 16.98
N VAL A 141 3.55 -1.32 16.28
CA VAL A 141 3.81 -2.22 15.16
C VAL A 141 5.18 -2.87 15.35
N GLN A 142 5.23 -4.19 15.21
CA GLN A 142 6.48 -4.96 15.16
C GLN A 142 6.51 -5.75 13.86
N ALA A 143 7.63 -5.74 13.15
CA ALA A 143 7.77 -6.39 11.86
C ALA A 143 9.07 -7.18 11.77
N THR A 144 9.03 -8.32 11.09
CA THR A 144 10.20 -9.13 10.74
C THR A 144 10.06 -9.60 9.31
N ALA A 145 11.17 -9.68 8.58
CA ALA A 145 11.16 -10.07 7.17
C ALA A 145 12.39 -10.91 6.83
N SER A 146 12.23 -11.81 5.86
CA SER A 146 13.35 -12.47 5.17
C SER A 146 13.69 -11.65 3.94
N LEU A 147 14.89 -11.08 3.92
CA LEU A 147 15.38 -10.30 2.79
C LEU A 147 16.01 -11.21 1.74
N LEU A 148 15.80 -10.86 0.48
CA LEU A 148 16.57 -11.39 -0.64
C LEU A 148 17.97 -10.79 -0.65
N ALA A 149 18.88 -11.37 -1.45
CA ALA A 149 20.23 -10.81 -1.61
C ALA A 149 20.21 -9.39 -2.20
N SER A 150 19.14 -9.00 -2.91
CA SER A 150 18.94 -7.64 -3.39
C SER A 150 18.55 -6.64 -2.28
N GLY A 151 18.24 -7.11 -1.07
CA GLY A 151 17.88 -6.26 0.08
C GLY A 151 16.38 -6.00 0.25
N VAL A 152 15.54 -6.38 -0.72
CA VAL A 152 14.06 -6.32 -0.59
C VAL A 152 13.54 -7.51 0.19
N ASP A 153 12.39 -7.36 0.84
CA ASP A 153 11.74 -8.46 1.55
C ASP A 153 11.06 -9.45 0.58
N ALA A 154 11.38 -10.73 0.73
CA ALA A 154 10.72 -11.83 0.03
C ALA A 154 9.39 -12.19 0.70
N GLN A 155 9.40 -12.15 2.03
CA GLN A 155 8.30 -12.49 2.91
C GLN A 155 8.50 -11.86 4.28
N GLY A 156 7.42 -11.77 5.07
CA GLY A 156 7.49 -11.26 6.42
C GLY A 156 6.21 -11.43 7.22
N VAL A 157 6.32 -11.01 8.48
CA VAL A 157 5.24 -10.98 9.45
C VAL A 157 5.21 -9.62 10.11
N VAL A 158 4.01 -9.05 10.22
CA VAL A 158 3.77 -7.81 10.97
C VAL A 158 2.75 -8.10 12.06
N VAL A 159 3.04 -7.64 13.28
CA VAL A 159 2.14 -7.70 14.43
C VAL A 159 1.78 -6.27 14.82
N MET A 160 0.48 -5.98 14.84
CA MET A 160 -0.09 -4.70 15.20
C MET A 160 -0.88 -4.85 16.49
N ASP A 161 -0.57 -4.03 17.49
CA ASP A 161 -1.26 -4.00 18.78
C ASP A 161 -2.36 -2.94 18.80
N TYR A 162 -3.58 -3.33 19.17
CA TYR A 162 -4.71 -2.43 19.38
C TYR A 162 -5.09 -2.32 20.87
N GLY A 163 -4.31 -2.93 21.76
CA GLY A 163 -4.52 -2.96 23.21
C GLY A 163 -5.40 -4.11 23.68
N ASP A 164 -6.63 -4.21 23.17
CA ASP A 164 -7.57 -5.28 23.55
C ASP A 164 -7.40 -6.58 22.73
N PHE A 165 -6.82 -6.44 21.53
CA PHE A 165 -6.56 -7.51 20.58
C PHE A 165 -5.34 -7.17 19.73
N SER A 166 -4.81 -8.17 19.04
CA SER A 166 -3.72 -7.98 18.07
C SER A 166 -4.12 -8.44 16.67
N VAL A 167 -3.53 -7.80 15.68
CA VAL A 167 -3.60 -8.23 14.28
C VAL A 167 -2.23 -8.77 13.89
N THR A 168 -2.18 -10.01 13.43
CA THR A 168 -0.98 -10.56 12.78
C THR A 168 -1.25 -10.64 11.29
N LEU A 169 -0.37 -10.07 10.48
CA LEU A 169 -0.40 -10.28 9.04
C LEU A 169 0.85 -10.97 8.52
N GLN A 170 0.66 -11.80 7.50
CA GLN A 170 1.73 -12.50 6.79
C GLN A 170 1.71 -12.14 5.31
N HIS A 171 2.87 -11.91 4.74
CA HIS A 171 3.03 -11.62 3.32
C HIS A 171 4.19 -12.40 2.75
N SER A 172 4.06 -12.92 1.52
CA SER A 172 5.13 -13.66 0.85
C SER A 172 4.99 -13.65 -0.66
N LYS A 173 6.12 -13.47 -1.35
CA LYS A 173 6.26 -13.61 -2.80
C LYS A 173 7.14 -14.79 -3.22
N SER A 174 7.72 -15.49 -2.24
CA SER A 174 8.65 -16.60 -2.43
C SER A 174 8.06 -17.96 -2.05
N GLN A 175 6.81 -17.98 -1.57
CA GLN A 175 6.05 -19.18 -1.20
C GLN A 175 4.61 -19.04 -1.66
#